data_AF-A0A8H5GIG9-F1
#
_entry.id   AF-A0A8H5GIG9-F1
#
_cell.length_a   1.000
_cell.length_b   1.000
_cell.length_c   1.000
_cell.angle_alpha   90.00
_cell.angle_beta   90.00
_cell.angle_gamma   90.00
#
_symmetry.space_group_name_H-M   'P 1'
#
loop_
_entity.id
_entity.type
_entity.pdbx_description
1 polymer ?
#
loop_
_entity_poly.entity_id
_entity_poly.type
_entity_poly.pdbx_seq_one_letter_code
_entity_poly.pdbx_strand_id
1 'polypeptide(L)'
;MRILSSLSPLVLFSISASALRIVRFISDNGEIFHGDAILPANTTDASFSKTAKVIKGDIIGGNFTVTNEIRNINKLLSPLAPEATRSVRCVGFNYATHAEEANITIPDFPILFYKPWTALAPPNGKVPVTEGYQTQGNFTSTMDYEAELVVVIGKKAFNITEDEALDAVLGYAAGYDVSHRGWQIDRGGQPQPQFSMGKDADGWGPWGPALLTKDVIPDPQTLKIWQELVSYLKT
;
A
#
# COMPACT_ATOMS: atom_id res chain seq x y z
N MET A 1 11.19 -60.29 16.51
CA MET A 1 12.59 -59.94 16.22
C MET A 1 12.59 -58.66 15.38
N ARG A 2 13.16 -57.55 15.91
CA ARG A 2 13.33 -56.19 15.34
C ARG A 2 12.02 -55.42 15.09
N ILE A 3 11.57 -54.46 15.92
CA ILE A 3 12.12 -53.13 16.25
C ILE A 3 12.71 -52.42 15.03
N LEU A 4 12.03 -51.39 14.54
CA LEU A 4 12.62 -50.09 14.18
C LEU A 4 11.51 -49.02 14.12
N SER A 5 11.59 -48.15 15.12
CA SER A 5 10.94 -46.85 15.24
C SER A 5 11.47 -45.87 14.19
N SER A 6 10.58 -45.14 13.52
CA SER A 6 10.89 -43.79 13.05
C SER A 6 9.72 -42.88 13.41
N LEU A 7 9.82 -42.26 14.59
CA LEU A 7 9.09 -41.04 14.89
C LEU A 7 9.52 -40.01 13.83
N SER A 8 8.57 -39.61 12.97
CA SER A 8 8.73 -38.42 12.16
C SER A 8 9.10 -37.27 13.08
N PRO A 9 10.15 -36.48 12.78
CA PRO A 9 10.41 -35.29 13.55
C PRO A 9 9.20 -34.39 13.33
N LEU A 10 8.48 -34.10 14.41
CA LEU A 10 7.56 -33.00 14.47
C LEU A 10 8.41 -31.77 14.13
N VAL A 11 8.35 -31.33 12.88
CA VAL A 11 8.92 -30.04 12.48
C VAL A 11 8.09 -29.02 13.24
N LEU A 12 8.56 -28.65 14.43
CA LEU A 12 8.18 -27.39 15.04
C LEU A 12 8.64 -26.33 14.05
N PHE A 13 7.72 -25.89 13.21
CA PHE A 13 7.82 -24.56 12.64
C PHE A 13 7.95 -23.64 13.85
N SER A 14 9.18 -23.17 14.08
CA SER A 14 9.40 -21.88 14.71
C SER A 14 8.41 -20.94 14.06
N ILE A 15 7.39 -20.51 14.80
CA ILE A 15 6.56 -19.39 14.40
C ILE A 15 7.55 -18.23 14.36
N SER A 16 8.07 -17.95 13.17
CA SER A 16 9.09 -16.95 12.96
C SER A 16 8.58 -15.64 13.55
N ALA A 17 9.45 -14.96 14.30
CA ALA A 17 9.20 -13.65 14.85
C ALA A 17 9.03 -12.53 13.78
N SER A 18 8.66 -12.87 12.54
CA SER A 18 8.74 -12.01 11.34
C SER A 18 7.40 -11.48 10.81
N ALA A 19 6.25 -11.97 11.31
CA ALA A 19 4.94 -11.45 10.91
C ALA A 19 4.67 -10.09 11.58
N LEU A 20 5.03 -9.01 10.89
CA LEU A 20 5.02 -7.66 11.44
C LEU A 20 3.97 -6.77 10.79
N ARG A 21 3.43 -5.85 11.58
CA ARG A 21 2.57 -4.76 11.13
C ARG A 21 3.34 -3.47 11.29
N ILE A 22 4.16 -3.18 10.29
CA ILE A 22 5.09 -2.05 10.33
C ILE A 22 4.30 -0.76 10.16
N VAL A 23 4.32 0.08 11.19
CA VAL A 23 3.76 1.43 11.17
C VAL A 23 4.88 2.45 11.29
N ARG A 24 4.71 3.61 10.65
CA ARG A 24 5.51 4.80 10.87
C ARG A 24 4.65 5.83 11.58
N PHE A 25 5.15 6.41 12.67
CA PHE A 25 4.33 7.26 13.52
C PHE A 25 5.12 8.36 14.22
N ILE A 26 4.42 9.43 14.59
CA ILE A 26 4.89 10.44 15.53
C ILE A 26 4.50 9.99 16.94
N SER A 27 5.48 9.97 17.86
CA SER A 27 5.29 9.64 19.27
C SER A 27 5.00 10.89 20.11
N ASP A 28 4.77 10.74 21.41
CA ASP A 28 4.41 11.83 22.33
C ASP A 28 5.48 12.92 22.44
N ASN A 29 6.74 12.55 22.23
CA ASN A 29 7.87 13.49 22.21
C ASN A 29 8.02 14.22 20.87
N GLY A 30 7.12 14.01 19.91
CA GLY A 30 7.18 14.62 18.58
C GLY A 30 8.16 13.96 17.61
N GLU A 31 8.92 12.95 18.05
CA GLU A 31 9.85 12.23 17.19
C GLU A 31 9.13 11.17 16.34
N ILE A 32 9.74 10.83 15.20
CA ILE A 32 9.21 9.85 14.27
C ILE A 32 9.89 8.50 14.49
N PHE A 33 9.10 7.45 14.59
CA PHE A 33 9.56 6.07 14.74
C PHE A 33 8.93 5.18 13.68
N HIS A 34 9.59 4.05 13.42
CA HIS A 34 8.92 2.86 12.92
C HIS A 34 8.69 1.89 14.07
N GLY A 35 7.63 1.09 13.99
CA GLY A 35 7.36 0.08 15.00
C GLY A 35 6.47 -1.04 14.49
N ASP A 36 6.47 -2.14 15.23
CA ASP A 36 5.51 -3.22 15.08
C ASP A 36 4.26 -2.89 15.91
N ALA A 37 3.14 -2.67 15.22
CA ALA A 37 1.91 -2.17 15.81
C ALA A 37 1.30 -3.18 16.79
N ILE A 38 1.02 -2.72 18.01
CA ILE A 38 0.31 -3.52 19.02
C ILE A 38 -1.18 -3.32 18.79
N LEU A 39 -1.82 -4.32 18.19
CA LEU A 39 -3.24 -4.29 17.89
C LEU A 39 -4.09 -4.46 19.15
N PRO A 40 -5.22 -3.73 19.26
CA PRO A 40 -6.26 -4.06 20.21
C PRO A 40 -6.82 -5.47 19.97
N ALA A 41 -7.43 -6.05 21.00
CA ALA A 41 -8.13 -7.32 20.84
C ALA A 41 -9.25 -7.20 19.77
N ASN A 42 -9.45 -8.27 19.01
CA ASN A 42 -10.53 -8.42 18.02
C ASN A 42 -10.45 -7.51 16.78
N THR A 43 -9.29 -6.95 16.45
CA THR A 43 -9.09 -6.23 15.18
C THR A 43 -7.79 -6.65 14.51
N THR A 44 -7.76 -6.58 13.18
CA THR A 44 -6.55 -6.70 12.36
C THR A 44 -6.11 -5.35 11.78
N ASP A 45 -6.91 -4.31 11.96
CA ASP A 45 -6.64 -2.98 11.43
C ASP A 45 -5.71 -2.19 12.35
N ALA A 46 -4.53 -1.89 11.82
CA ALA A 46 -3.48 -1.16 12.52
C ALA A 46 -3.84 0.30 12.81
N SER A 47 -4.88 0.86 12.16
CA SER A 47 -5.38 2.22 12.44
C SER A 47 -5.84 2.39 13.90
N PHE A 48 -6.29 1.30 14.53
CA PHE A 48 -6.74 1.30 15.92
C PHE A 48 -5.60 1.17 16.94
N SER A 49 -4.38 0.89 16.48
CA SER A 49 -3.21 0.73 17.36
C SER A 49 -2.90 2.05 18.05
N LYS A 50 -2.70 2.00 19.38
CA LYS A 50 -2.29 3.16 20.19
C LYS A 50 -0.84 3.10 20.60
N THR A 51 -0.19 1.95 20.43
CA THR A 51 1.21 1.73 20.77
C THR A 51 1.87 0.82 19.74
N ALA A 52 3.20 0.91 19.65
CA ALA A 52 4.01 0.00 18.86
C ALA A 52 5.32 -0.32 19.58
N LYS A 53 5.86 -1.51 19.33
CA LYS A 53 7.25 -1.84 19.69
C LYS A 53 8.18 -1.20 18.68
N VAL A 54 9.13 -0.39 19.13
CA VAL A 54 10.03 0.35 18.24
C VAL A 54 10.89 -0.61 17.42
N ILE A 55 10.97 -0.35 16.13
CA ILE A 55 11.87 -1.02 15.18
C ILE A 55 13.10 -0.14 14.95
N LYS A 56 14.30 -0.73 15.04
CA LYS A 56 15.57 -0.05 14.72
C LYS A 56 16.27 -0.76 13.56
N GLY A 57 16.83 -0.01 12.63
CA GLY A 57 17.55 -0.53 11.46
C GLY A 57 16.85 -0.24 10.14
N ASP A 58 17.25 -0.96 9.10
CA ASP A 58 16.73 -0.81 7.74
C ASP A 58 15.60 -1.79 7.48
N ILE A 59 14.37 -1.27 7.43
CA ILE A 59 13.15 -2.04 7.16
C ILE A 59 13.13 -2.55 5.72
N ILE A 60 13.57 -1.74 4.76
CA ILE A 60 13.50 -2.09 3.33
C ILE A 60 14.51 -3.20 3.04
N GLY A 61 15.74 -3.04 3.52
CA GLY A 61 16.81 -4.04 3.37
C GLY A 61 16.67 -5.26 4.29
N GLY A 62 15.65 -5.33 5.16
CA GLY A 62 15.42 -6.44 6.08
C GLY A 62 16.42 -6.54 7.24
N ASN A 63 17.33 -5.57 7.41
CA ASN A 63 18.32 -5.54 8.48
C ASN A 63 17.83 -4.64 9.62
N PHE A 64 16.85 -5.13 10.36
CA PHE A 64 16.24 -4.41 11.48
C PHE A 64 16.00 -5.31 12.68
N THR A 65 15.67 -4.71 13.82
CA THR A 65 15.31 -5.41 15.06
C THR A 65 14.08 -4.78 15.68
N VAL A 66 13.09 -5.60 16.03
CA VAL A 66 11.97 -5.20 16.88
C VAL A 66 12.47 -5.19 18.32
N THR A 67 12.46 -4.03 18.95
CA THR A 67 12.94 -3.86 20.33
C THR A 67 11.84 -4.11 21.35
N ASN A 68 12.20 -4.16 22.63
CA ASN A 68 11.22 -4.18 23.74
C ASN A 68 10.72 -2.77 24.13
N GLU A 69 11.23 -1.73 23.48
CA GLU A 69 10.81 -0.34 23.73
C GLU A 69 9.42 -0.12 23.12
N ILE A 70 8.44 0.24 23.96
CA ILE A 70 7.08 0.55 23.50
C ILE A 70 6.90 2.07 23.50
N ARG A 71 6.32 2.60 22.43
CA ARG A 71 5.98 4.01 22.28
C ARG A 71 4.52 4.20 21.91
N ASN A 72 3.95 5.32 22.34
CA ASN A 72 2.61 5.73 21.95
C ASN A 72 2.58 6.22 20.51
N ILE A 73 1.49 5.90 19.81
CA ILE A 73 1.20 6.35 18.46
C ILE A 73 0.29 7.57 18.58
N ASN A 74 0.86 8.78 18.48
CA ASN A 74 0.09 10.01 18.48
C ASN A 74 -0.49 10.29 17.08
N LYS A 75 0.30 10.04 16.04
CA LYS A 75 -0.14 10.19 14.65
C LYS A 75 0.51 9.15 13.74
N LEU A 76 -0.32 8.41 13.01
CA LEU A 76 0.14 7.52 11.93
C LEU A 76 0.57 8.33 10.70
N LEU A 77 1.65 7.90 10.08
CA LEU A 77 2.19 8.40 8.82
C LEU A 77 2.08 7.28 7.76
N SER A 78 2.46 7.58 6.52
CA SER A 78 2.71 6.54 5.52
C SER A 78 3.74 5.54 6.06
N PRO A 79 3.54 4.21 5.89
CA PRO A 79 4.42 3.18 6.46
C PRO A 79 5.90 3.34 6.10
N LEU A 80 6.20 3.94 4.94
CA LEU A 80 7.53 4.41 4.56
C LEU A 80 7.51 5.92 4.33
N ALA A 81 8.64 6.57 4.60
CA ALA A 81 8.81 7.98 4.27
C ALA A 81 8.75 8.17 2.74
N PRO A 82 8.05 9.21 2.23
CA PRO A 82 8.01 9.49 0.80
C PRO A 82 9.41 9.60 0.17
N GLU A 83 10.36 10.22 0.87
CA GLU A 83 11.75 10.41 0.42
C GLU A 83 12.55 9.09 0.37
N ALA A 84 12.12 8.07 1.11
CA ALA A 84 12.68 6.71 1.01
C ALA A 84 12.11 5.95 -0.20
N THR A 85 11.03 6.45 -0.81
CA THR A 85 10.37 5.82 -1.94
C THR A 85 10.96 6.32 -3.25
N ARG A 86 11.68 5.44 -3.96
CA ARG A 86 12.35 5.81 -5.22
C ARG A 86 11.41 5.97 -6.41
N SER A 87 10.36 5.15 -6.46
CA SER A 87 9.40 5.15 -7.55
C SER A 87 8.07 4.57 -7.09
N VAL A 88 6.96 5.19 -7.49
CA VAL A 88 5.62 4.63 -7.36
C VAL A 88 5.19 4.16 -8.74
N ARG A 89 5.03 2.85 -8.90
CA ARG A 89 4.62 2.20 -10.14
C ARG A 89 3.21 1.67 -9.97
N CYS A 90 2.36 1.92 -10.95
CA CYS A 90 0.96 1.59 -10.92
C CYS A 90 0.58 0.75 -12.14
N VAL A 91 -0.48 -0.04 -12.02
CA VAL A 91 -1.00 -0.91 -13.09
C VAL A 91 -2.44 -0.52 -13.36
N GLY A 92 -2.73 -0.04 -14.57
CA GLY A 92 -4.09 0.28 -15.01
C GLY A 92 -4.84 -0.97 -15.49
N PHE A 93 -6.17 -0.96 -15.34
CA PHE A 93 -7.09 -1.99 -15.82
C PHE A 93 -6.78 -3.42 -15.32
N ASN A 94 -6.30 -3.55 -14.08
CA ASN A 94 -5.87 -4.83 -13.52
C ASN A 94 -6.97 -5.58 -12.72
N TYR A 95 -8.22 -5.13 -12.80
CA TYR A 95 -9.39 -5.86 -12.28
C TYR A 95 -10.39 -6.04 -13.42
N ALA A 96 -10.77 -7.30 -13.70
CA ALA A 96 -11.69 -7.63 -14.80
C ALA A 96 -13.02 -6.89 -14.68
N THR A 97 -13.55 -6.76 -13.45
CA THR A 97 -14.78 -6.02 -13.17
C THR A 97 -14.67 -4.53 -13.50
N HIS A 98 -13.50 -3.92 -13.28
CA HIS A 98 -13.27 -2.51 -13.63
C HIS A 98 -13.11 -2.31 -15.15
N ALA A 99 -12.51 -3.27 -15.86
CA ALA A 99 -12.42 -3.22 -17.32
C ALA A 99 -13.80 -3.35 -17.99
N GLU A 100 -14.67 -4.20 -17.43
CA GLU A 100 -16.08 -4.33 -17.85
C GLU A 100 -16.87 -3.04 -17.60
N GLU A 101 -16.75 -2.43 -16.41
CA GLU A 101 -17.40 -1.15 -16.07
C GLU A 101 -16.96 0.01 -16.99
N ALA A 102 -15.67 0.05 -17.34
CA ALA A 102 -15.12 1.08 -18.22
C ALA A 102 -15.42 0.83 -19.71
N ASN A 103 -16.01 -0.32 -20.07
CA ASN A 103 -16.26 -0.76 -21.45
C ASN A 103 -14.98 -0.77 -22.31
N ILE A 104 -13.85 -1.18 -21.71
CA ILE A 104 -12.53 -1.21 -22.34
C ILE A 104 -12.16 -2.65 -22.67
N THR A 105 -11.63 -2.90 -23.88
CA THR A 105 -11.00 -4.18 -24.21
C THR A 105 -9.80 -4.39 -23.29
N ILE A 106 -9.80 -5.49 -22.52
CA ILE A 106 -8.66 -5.84 -21.66
C ILE A 106 -7.41 -5.90 -22.55
N PRO A 107 -6.38 -5.10 -22.25
CA PRO A 107 -5.17 -5.06 -23.07
C PRO A 107 -4.39 -6.37 -22.93
N ASP A 108 -3.74 -6.81 -24.02
CA ASP A 108 -2.90 -8.03 -24.04
C ASP A 108 -1.70 -7.94 -23.08
N PHE A 109 -1.33 -6.73 -22.67
CA PHE A 109 -0.24 -6.45 -21.74
C PHE A 109 -0.66 -5.43 -20.67
N PRO A 110 -0.13 -5.51 -19.44
CA PRO A 110 -0.43 -4.54 -18.38
C PRO A 110 -0.06 -3.10 -18.79
N ILE A 111 -0.95 -2.15 -18.53
CA ILE A 111 -0.66 -0.72 -18.75
C ILE A 111 0.00 -0.15 -17.50
N LEU A 112 1.29 0.17 -17.60
CA LEU A 112 2.06 0.71 -16.50
C LEU A 112 2.16 2.25 -16.57
N PHE A 113 2.07 2.90 -15.42
CA PHE A 113 2.30 4.33 -15.28
C PHE A 113 2.97 4.65 -13.94
N TYR A 114 3.36 5.91 -13.76
CA TYR A 114 4.06 6.37 -12.57
C TYR A 114 3.27 7.44 -11.83
N LYS A 115 3.41 7.45 -10.51
CA LYS A 115 3.14 8.63 -9.69
C LYS A 115 4.46 9.16 -9.11
N PRO A 116 4.64 10.48 -8.99
CA PRO A 116 5.77 11.03 -8.26
C PRO A 116 5.66 10.65 -6.79
N TRP A 117 6.80 10.56 -6.10
CA TRP A 117 6.82 10.26 -4.67
C TRP A 117 6.10 11.33 -3.83
N THR A 118 5.95 12.55 -4.36
CA THR A 118 5.19 13.66 -3.74
C THR A 118 3.67 13.40 -3.74
N ALA A 119 3.17 12.50 -4.60
CA ALA A 119 1.78 12.07 -4.54
C ALA A 119 1.48 11.25 -3.27
N LEU A 120 2.49 10.60 -2.66
CA LEU A 120 2.28 9.77 -1.48
C LEU A 120 1.78 10.58 -0.29
N ALA A 121 0.73 10.09 0.35
CA ALA A 121 0.12 10.72 1.53
C ALA A 121 -0.03 9.70 2.68
N PRO A 122 -0.09 10.16 3.93
CA PRO A 122 -0.40 9.29 5.06
C PRO A 122 -1.84 8.72 4.94
N PRO A 123 -2.17 7.64 5.67
CA PRO A 123 -3.47 6.96 5.56
C PRO A 123 -4.68 7.87 5.86
N ASN A 124 -4.49 8.85 6.75
CA ASN A 124 -5.49 9.88 7.07
C ASN A 124 -5.12 11.26 6.48
N GLY A 125 -4.33 11.25 5.40
CA GLY A 125 -3.93 12.45 4.68
C GLY A 125 -5.13 13.09 3.98
N LYS A 126 -5.14 14.43 3.95
CA LYS A 126 -6.10 15.14 3.09
C LYS A 126 -5.66 14.96 1.64
N VAL A 127 -6.61 14.70 0.76
CA VAL A 127 -6.42 14.74 -0.70
C VAL A 127 -6.75 16.16 -1.16
N PRO A 128 -5.75 16.98 -1.54
CA PRO A 128 -6.01 18.35 -1.94
C PRO A 128 -6.69 18.37 -3.31
N VAL A 129 -7.90 18.94 -3.36
CA VAL A 129 -8.62 19.18 -4.62
C VAL A 129 -8.89 20.68 -4.70
N THR A 130 -8.00 21.40 -5.37
CA THR A 130 -8.11 22.85 -5.56
C THR A 130 -9.31 23.20 -6.44
N GLU A 131 -9.77 24.46 -6.38
CA GLU A 131 -10.79 24.95 -7.31
C GLU A 131 -10.37 24.73 -8.77
N GLY A 132 -9.08 24.88 -9.09
CA GLY A 132 -8.55 24.62 -10.43
C GLY A 132 -8.83 23.19 -10.91
N TYR A 133 -8.70 22.17 -10.06
CA TYR A 133 -9.07 20.81 -10.46
C TYR A 133 -10.58 20.65 -10.67
N GLN A 134 -11.41 21.44 -9.99
CA GLN A 134 -12.86 21.37 -10.09
C GLN A 134 -13.43 22.19 -11.26
N THR A 135 -12.76 23.29 -11.63
CA THR A 135 -13.31 24.30 -12.55
C THR A 135 -12.52 24.47 -13.85
N GLN A 136 -11.34 23.84 -14.01
CA GLN A 136 -10.57 24.00 -15.24
C GLN A 136 -11.17 23.22 -16.42
N GLY A 137 -11.77 23.96 -17.36
CA GLY A 137 -11.91 23.56 -18.77
C GLY A 137 -13.33 23.16 -19.22
N ASN A 138 -13.44 22.85 -20.52
CA ASN A 138 -14.69 22.45 -21.18
C ASN A 138 -14.96 20.94 -21.10
N PHE A 139 -14.36 20.24 -20.13
CA PHE A 139 -14.45 18.79 -19.98
C PHE A 139 -14.95 18.43 -18.58
N THR A 140 -15.39 17.20 -18.40
CA THR A 140 -15.99 16.77 -17.14
C THR A 140 -14.91 16.66 -16.06
N SER A 141 -14.96 17.54 -15.06
CA SER A 141 -14.16 17.37 -13.85
C SER A 141 -14.80 16.30 -12.97
N THR A 142 -14.29 15.07 -13.07
CA THR A 142 -14.62 13.97 -12.18
C THR A 142 -13.37 13.50 -11.46
N MET A 143 -13.33 13.82 -10.17
CA MET A 143 -12.42 13.20 -9.23
C MET A 143 -12.95 11.80 -8.90
N ASP A 144 -12.02 10.85 -8.83
CA ASP A 144 -12.31 9.46 -8.56
C ASP A 144 -11.32 8.89 -7.54
N TYR A 145 -11.77 7.90 -6.79
CA TYR A 145 -11.00 7.20 -5.78
C TYR A 145 -10.98 5.71 -6.10
N GLU A 146 -9.77 5.18 -6.25
CA GLU A 146 -9.54 3.78 -6.59
C GLU A 146 -8.85 3.11 -5.39
N ALA A 147 -9.55 2.23 -4.67
CA ALA A 147 -8.92 1.42 -3.62
C ALA A 147 -8.02 0.35 -4.24
N GLU A 148 -6.78 0.28 -3.76
CA GLU A 148 -5.73 -0.55 -4.35
C GLU A 148 -4.93 -1.31 -3.30
N LEU A 149 -4.45 -2.50 -3.69
CA LEU A 149 -3.42 -3.21 -2.96
C LEU A 149 -2.05 -2.60 -3.31
N VAL A 150 -1.39 -2.02 -2.30
CA VAL A 150 -0.03 -1.50 -2.44
C VAL A 150 0.96 -2.61 -2.14
N VAL A 151 1.81 -2.92 -3.11
CA VAL A 151 2.91 -3.89 -2.96
C VAL A 151 4.21 -3.14 -2.74
N VAL A 152 4.91 -3.43 -1.64
CA VAL A 152 6.22 -2.84 -1.35
C VAL A 152 7.31 -3.84 -1.69
N ILE A 153 8.24 -3.43 -2.55
CA ILE A 153 9.37 -4.26 -2.98
C ILE A 153 10.55 -4.05 -2.02
N GLY A 154 11.02 -5.12 -1.39
CA GLY A 154 12.10 -5.09 -0.39
C GLY A 154 13.47 -5.42 -0.96
N LYS A 155 13.53 -6.19 -2.05
CA LYS A 155 14.80 -6.60 -2.66
C LYS A 155 14.90 -6.13 -4.10
N LYS A 156 16.13 -5.88 -4.55
CA LYS A 156 16.40 -5.64 -5.97
C LYS A 156 16.01 -6.89 -6.76
N ALA A 157 15.17 -6.70 -7.76
CA ALA A 157 14.76 -7.74 -8.70
C ALA A 157 14.92 -7.22 -10.14
N PHE A 158 15.34 -8.09 -11.04
CA PHE A 158 15.49 -7.80 -12.46
C PHE A 158 15.37 -9.10 -13.26
N ASN A 159 14.50 -9.12 -14.27
CA ASN A 159 14.28 -10.28 -15.14
C ASN A 159 14.06 -11.59 -14.36
N ILE A 160 13.15 -11.53 -13.38
CA ILE A 160 12.76 -12.67 -12.54
C ILE A 160 11.52 -13.35 -13.11
N THR A 161 11.33 -14.62 -12.79
CA THR A 161 10.14 -15.38 -13.19
C THR A 161 8.94 -15.05 -12.29
N GLU A 162 7.74 -15.51 -12.70
CA GLU A 162 6.51 -15.29 -11.94
C GLU A 162 6.55 -15.97 -10.56
N ASP A 163 7.11 -17.19 -10.47
CA ASP A 163 7.27 -17.93 -9.23
C ASP A 163 8.30 -17.29 -8.28
N GLU A 164 9.24 -16.50 -8.79
CA GLU A 164 10.19 -15.72 -8.00
C GLU A 164 9.63 -14.35 -7.54
N ALA A 165 8.49 -13.91 -8.08
CA ALA A 165 7.98 -12.54 -7.92
C ALA A 165 7.70 -12.18 -6.46
N LEU A 166 6.97 -13.05 -5.75
CA LEU A 166 6.60 -12.82 -4.34
C LEU A 166 7.80 -12.88 -3.39
N ASP A 167 8.92 -13.47 -3.82
CA ASP A 167 10.15 -13.41 -3.04
C ASP A 167 10.76 -12.01 -3.01
N ALA A 168 10.39 -11.12 -3.93
CA ALA A 168 10.85 -9.73 -3.93
C ALA A 168 10.03 -8.79 -3.06
N VAL A 169 8.85 -9.23 -2.66
CA VAL A 169 7.89 -8.44 -1.88
C VAL A 169 8.34 -8.38 -0.43
N LEU A 170 8.46 -7.17 0.12
CA LEU A 170 8.60 -6.93 1.55
C LEU A 170 7.26 -7.15 2.25
N GLY A 171 6.19 -6.61 1.66
CA GLY A 171 4.86 -6.69 2.23
C GLY A 171 3.83 -5.91 1.43
N TYR A 172 2.65 -5.81 2.02
CA TYR A 172 1.45 -5.23 1.43
C TYR A 172 0.84 -4.16 2.33
N ALA A 173 0.17 -3.19 1.72
CA ALA A 173 -0.62 -2.18 2.42
C ALA A 173 -1.89 -1.87 1.60
N ALA A 174 -2.84 -1.16 2.19
CA ALA A 174 -3.93 -0.54 1.43
C ALA A 174 -3.48 0.83 0.92
N GLY A 175 -4.04 1.26 -0.20
CA GLY A 175 -3.84 2.60 -0.73
C GLY A 175 -4.99 3.06 -1.60
N TYR A 176 -4.94 4.33 -1.96
CA TYR A 176 -5.86 4.93 -2.92
C TYR A 176 -5.07 5.52 -4.09
N ASP A 177 -5.46 5.18 -5.31
CA ASP A 177 -5.01 5.86 -6.53
C ASP A 177 -6.01 6.94 -6.96
N VAL A 178 -5.91 8.10 -6.32
CA VAL A 178 -6.80 9.23 -6.64
C VAL A 178 -6.54 9.72 -8.05
N SER A 179 -7.64 9.90 -8.79
CA SER A 179 -7.61 10.13 -10.23
C SER A 179 -8.53 11.28 -10.63
N HIS A 180 -8.10 12.10 -11.56
CA HIS A 180 -8.91 13.07 -12.26
C HIS A 180 -9.15 12.60 -13.69
N ARG A 181 -10.37 12.15 -13.98
CA ARG A 181 -10.69 11.50 -15.27
C ARG A 181 -10.58 12.43 -16.46
N GLY A 182 -11.00 13.69 -16.31
CA GLY A 182 -10.84 14.69 -17.39
C GLY A 182 -9.39 14.93 -17.82
N TRP A 183 -8.43 14.95 -16.87
CA TRP A 183 -7.01 15.07 -17.18
C TRP A 183 -6.41 13.77 -17.70
N GLN A 184 -6.94 12.63 -17.26
CA GLN A 184 -6.53 11.31 -17.73
C GLN A 184 -7.00 10.99 -19.15
N ILE A 185 -8.24 11.37 -19.50
CA ILE A 185 -8.95 10.92 -20.71
C ILE A 185 -9.15 12.09 -21.69
N ASP A 186 -9.76 13.20 -21.25
CA ASP A 186 -10.26 14.24 -22.16
C ASP A 186 -9.17 15.17 -22.70
N ARG A 187 -8.03 15.33 -21.99
CA ARG A 187 -6.91 16.21 -22.39
C ARG A 187 -5.81 15.53 -23.22
N GLY A 188 -6.17 14.61 -24.10
CA GLY A 188 -5.22 14.00 -25.05
C GLY A 188 -5.13 12.47 -24.97
N GLY A 189 -6.08 11.83 -24.31
CA GLY A 189 -6.17 10.38 -24.21
C GLY A 189 -6.87 9.72 -25.39
N GLN A 190 -6.32 9.84 -26.61
CA GLN A 190 -6.52 8.83 -27.67
C GLN A 190 -5.28 8.76 -28.60
N PRO A 191 -4.76 7.55 -28.95
CA PRO A 191 -5.12 6.23 -28.44
C PRO A 191 -4.16 5.69 -27.34
N GLN A 192 -3.24 6.48 -26.80
CA GLN A 192 -2.46 6.10 -25.60
C GLN A 192 -2.25 7.29 -24.67
N PRO A 193 -3.03 7.42 -23.58
CA PRO A 193 -2.90 8.54 -22.64
C PRO A 193 -1.72 8.33 -21.69
N GLN A 194 -1.03 9.42 -21.36
CA GLN A 194 -0.16 9.47 -20.19
C GLN A 194 -1.02 9.56 -18.93
N PHE A 195 -1.32 8.43 -18.29
CA PHE A 195 -2.19 8.36 -17.10
C PHE A 195 -1.68 9.22 -15.93
N SER A 196 -0.37 9.44 -15.84
CA SER A 196 0.22 10.25 -14.77
C SER A 196 -0.40 11.64 -14.66
N MET A 197 -0.77 12.29 -15.77
CA MET A 197 -1.35 13.65 -15.77
C MET A 197 -2.66 13.78 -14.97
N GLY A 198 -3.42 12.69 -14.88
CA GLY A 198 -4.64 12.65 -14.07
C GLY A 198 -4.42 12.07 -12.67
N LYS A 199 -3.20 11.69 -12.30
CA LYS A 199 -2.91 10.90 -11.10
C LYS A 199 -1.71 11.39 -10.31
N ASP A 200 -0.96 12.39 -10.76
CA ASP A 200 0.36 12.74 -10.20
C ASP A 200 0.37 13.88 -9.18
N ALA A 201 -0.77 14.49 -8.86
CA ALA A 201 -0.81 15.61 -7.92
C ALA A 201 -0.38 15.21 -6.49
N ASP A 202 0.21 16.17 -5.78
CA ASP A 202 0.68 15.97 -4.41
C ASP A 202 -0.46 15.54 -3.48
N GLY A 203 -0.22 14.47 -2.72
CA GLY A 203 -1.20 13.89 -1.79
C GLY A 203 -2.28 13.00 -2.42
N TRP A 204 -2.23 12.70 -3.73
CA TRP A 204 -3.20 11.84 -4.43
C TRP A 204 -2.88 10.34 -4.37
N GLY A 205 -1.95 9.93 -3.50
CA GLY A 205 -1.64 8.54 -3.18
C GLY A 205 -1.63 8.27 -1.67
N PRO A 206 -2.73 8.46 -0.92
CA PRO A 206 -2.83 8.01 0.46
C PRO A 206 -2.61 6.50 0.56
N TRP A 207 -1.80 6.05 1.52
CA TRP A 207 -1.58 4.63 1.75
C TRP A 207 -1.19 4.32 3.21
N GLY A 208 -1.42 3.06 3.60
CA GLY A 208 -1.28 2.58 4.98
C GLY A 208 -2.56 1.88 5.45
N PRO A 209 -2.86 1.87 6.77
CA PRO A 209 -2.11 2.49 7.88
C PRO A 209 -0.83 1.76 8.26
N ALA A 210 -0.66 0.51 7.83
CA ALA A 210 0.52 -0.30 8.10
C ALA A 210 1.00 -1.01 6.83
N LEU A 211 2.29 -1.34 6.82
CA LEU A 211 2.88 -2.30 5.90
C LEU A 211 2.91 -3.66 6.60
N LEU A 212 2.08 -4.58 6.10
CA LEU A 212 2.04 -5.96 6.57
C LEU A 212 3.12 -6.74 5.82
N THR A 213 4.10 -7.29 6.53
CA THR A 213 5.11 -8.16 5.92
C THR A 213 4.44 -9.33 5.21
N LYS A 214 5.04 -9.86 4.14
CA LYS A 214 4.45 -10.97 3.37
C LYS A 214 4.09 -12.21 4.19
N ASP A 215 4.75 -12.45 5.32
CA ASP A 215 4.42 -13.56 6.22
C ASP A 215 3.03 -13.42 6.89
N VAL A 216 2.50 -12.19 6.98
CA VAL A 216 1.14 -11.92 7.47
C VAL A 216 0.09 -12.24 6.41
N ILE A 217 0.45 -12.11 5.13
CA ILE A 217 -0.43 -12.37 3.97
C ILE A 217 0.31 -13.33 3.03
N PRO A 218 0.29 -14.64 3.31
CA PRO A 218 1.04 -15.62 2.51
C PRO A 218 0.55 -15.72 1.07
N ASP A 219 -0.75 -15.49 0.85
CA ASP A 219 -1.37 -15.51 -0.47
C ASP A 219 -2.19 -14.21 -0.70
N PRO A 220 -1.63 -13.21 -1.39
CA PRO A 220 -2.33 -11.96 -1.67
C PRO A 220 -3.50 -12.13 -2.64
N GLN A 221 -3.57 -13.24 -3.41
CA GLN A 221 -4.63 -13.47 -4.40
C GLN A 221 -5.98 -13.80 -3.75
N THR A 222 -5.99 -14.08 -2.45
CA THR A 222 -7.19 -14.35 -1.65
C THR A 222 -7.81 -13.10 -1.05
N LEU A 223 -7.13 -11.94 -1.17
CA LEU A 223 -7.60 -10.70 -0.57
C LEU A 223 -8.83 -10.16 -1.30
N LYS A 224 -9.74 -9.58 -0.51
CA LYS A 224 -10.85 -8.80 -1.02
C LYS A 224 -10.53 -7.32 -0.82
N ILE A 225 -10.70 -6.55 -1.88
CA ILE A 225 -10.54 -5.10 -1.86
C ILE A 225 -11.94 -4.50 -1.94
N TRP A 226 -12.17 -3.49 -1.10
CA TRP A 226 -13.42 -2.77 -1.04
C TRP A 226 -13.14 -1.34 -0.58
N GLN A 227 -14.09 -0.46 -0.85
CA GLN A 227 -14.07 0.93 -0.41
C GLN A 227 -15.46 1.33 0.05
N GLU A 228 -15.51 2.24 1.03
CA GLU A 228 -16.76 2.81 1.54
C GLU A 228 -16.62 4.32 1.61
N LEU A 229 -17.59 5.02 1.02
CA LEU A 229 -17.70 6.47 1.12
C LEU A 229 -18.68 6.83 2.24
N VAL A 230 -18.14 7.31 3.36
CA VAL A 230 -18.98 7.84 4.45
C VAL A 230 -19.19 9.33 4.23
N SER A 231 -20.34 9.69 3.65
CA SER A 231 -20.70 11.10 3.46
C SER A 231 -21.08 11.75 4.80
N TYR A 232 -20.22 12.61 5.32
CA TYR A 232 -20.64 13.60 6.31
C TYR A 232 -21.17 14.82 5.55
N LEU A 233 -22.48 14.85 5.32
CA LEU A 233 -23.15 16.08 4.88
C LEU A 233 -22.96 17.12 5.99
N LYS A 234 -21.94 17.98 5.87
CA LYS A 234 -21.95 19.26 6.56
C LYS A 234 -22.89 20.17 5.75
N THR A 235 -24.15 20.19 6.18
CA THR A 235 -25.07 21.30 5.91
C THR A 235 -24.50 22.59 6.45
#